data_AF-A0A1F8NQ34-F1
#
_entry.id   AF-A0A1F8NQ34-F1
#
_cell.length_a   1.000
_cell.length_b   1.000
_cell.length_c   1.000
_cell.angle_alpha   90.00
_cell.angle_beta   90.00
_cell.angle_gamma   90.00
#
_symmetry.space_group_name_H-M   'P 1'
#
loop_
_entity.id
_entity.type
_entity.pdbx_description
1 polymer ?
#
loop_
_entity_poly.entity_id
_entity_poly.type
_entity_poly.pdbx_seq_one_letter_code
_entity_poly.pdbx_strand_id
1 'polypeptide(L)' 'MKIIRASEIGTYQFCHRAWWYQLQGYEPENKAELTGGSELHAKHGRVVVASSCLQLIAYGSLLLAVLAATVWAIRSIL' A
#
# COMPACT_ATOMS: atom_id res chain seq x y z
N MET A 1 -22.52 -16.99 -3.98
CA MET A 1 -21.70 -16.83 -2.75
C MET A 1 -21.47 -15.36 -2.49
N LYS A 2 -21.59 -14.89 -1.24
CA LYS A 2 -21.24 -13.51 -0.87
C LYS A 2 -19.71 -13.41 -0.72
N ILE A 3 -19.09 -12.37 -1.28
CA ILE A 3 -17.66 -12.08 -1.06
C ILE A 3 -17.50 -11.59 0.38
N ILE A 4 -16.61 -12.22 1.14
CA ILE A 4 -16.24 -11.80 2.50
C ILE A 4 -14.95 -10.98 2.42
N ARG A 5 -14.97 -9.77 2.97
CA ARG A 5 -13.80 -8.87 3.04
C ARG A 5 -12.86 -9.30 4.16
N ALA A 6 -11.56 -9.00 4.02
CA ALA A 6 -10.58 -9.22 5.08
C ALA A 6 -10.98 -8.54 6.42
N SER A 7 -11.60 -7.35 6.35
CA SER A 7 -12.11 -6.64 7.52
C SER A 7 -13.29 -7.34 8.21
N GLU A 8 -14.11 -8.08 7.46
CA GLU A 8 -15.19 -8.90 8.02
C GLU A 8 -14.62 -10.10 8.78
N ILE A 9 -13.56 -10.73 8.27
CA ILE A 9 -12.85 -11.82 8.97
C ILE A 9 -12.27 -11.30 10.29
N GLY A 10 -11.63 -10.12 10.27
CA GLY A 10 -11.11 -9.49 11.49
C GLY A 10 -12.21 -9.20 12.52
N THR A 11 -13.36 -8.68 12.07
CA THR A 11 -14.50 -8.42 12.96
C THR A 11 -15.06 -9.72 13.54
N TYR A 12 -15.21 -10.76 12.73
CA TYR A 12 -15.69 -12.07 13.20
C TYR A 12 -14.76 -12.67 14.25
N GLN A 13 -13.45 -12.62 14.01
CA GLN A 13 -12.43 -13.15 14.92
C GLN A 13 -12.36 -12.38 16.24
N PHE A 14 -12.60 -11.07 16.21
CA PHE A 14 -12.69 -10.24 17.42
C PHE A 14 -14.01 -10.47 18.17
N CYS A 15 -15.14 -10.41 17.47
CA CYS A 15 -16.47 -10.61 18.03
C CYS A 15 -17.49 -11.07 16.97
N HIS A 16 -17.88 -12.34 17.06
CA HIS A 16 -18.91 -12.93 16.20
C HIS A 16 -20.24 -12.16 16.22
N ARG A 17 -20.64 -11.64 17.39
CA ARG A 17 -21.88 -10.88 17.55
C ARG A 17 -21.83 -9.54 16.81
N ALA A 18 -20.71 -8.83 16.89
CA ALA A 18 -20.51 -7.57 16.16
C ALA A 18 -20.54 -7.81 14.65
N TRP A 19 -19.89 -8.88 14.17
CA TRP A 19 -19.97 -9.27 12.76
C TRP A 19 -21.40 -9.60 12.33
N TRP A 20 -22.16 -10.33 13.15
CA TRP A 20 -23.56 -10.62 12.86
C TRP A 20 -24.41 -9.33 12.78
N TYR A 21 -24.19 -8.36 13.67
CA TYR A 21 -24.84 -7.05 13.59
C TYR A 21 -24.50 -6.31 12.29
N GLN A 22 -23.25 -6.31 11.86
CA GLN A 22 -22.86 -5.74 10.56
C GLN A 22 -23.60 -6.42 9.39
N LEU A 23 -23.82 -7.74 9.44
CA LEU A 23 -24.60 -8.46 8.43
C LEU A 23 -26.08 -8.05 8.41
N GLN A 24 -26.64 -7.61 9.55
CA GLN A 24 -28.01 -7.09 9.62
C GLN A 24 -28.10 -5.60 9.26
N GLY A 25 -26.98 -4.95 8.91
CA GLY A 25 -26.93 -3.53 8.57
C GLY A 25 -26.92 -2.59 9.78
N TYR A 26 -26.61 -3.11 10.98
CA TYR A 26 -26.34 -2.22 12.11
C TYR A 26 -25.05 -1.47 11.89
N GLU A 27 -25.13 -0.17 12.10
CA GLU A 27 -24.02 0.73 11.95
C GLU A 27 -23.11 0.70 13.18
N PRO A 28 -21.78 0.67 13.02
CA PRO A 28 -20.87 0.76 14.14
C PRO A 28 -20.93 2.15 14.78
N GLU A 29 -20.75 2.22 16.10
CA GLU A 29 -20.71 3.50 16.82
C GLU A 29 -19.46 4.32 16.49
N ASN A 30 -18.34 3.66 16.19
CA ASN A 30 -17.03 4.27 15.96
C ASN A 30 -16.80 4.73 14.50
N LYS A 31 -17.81 5.33 13.85
CA LYS A 31 -17.71 5.75 12.44
C LYS A 31 -16.65 6.81 12.21
N ALA A 32 -16.48 7.72 13.17
CA ALA A 32 -15.51 8.80 13.09
C ALA A 32 -14.08 8.23 13.03
N GLU A 33 -13.80 7.23 13.86
CA GLU A 33 -12.52 6.53 13.93
C GLU A 33 -12.26 5.72 12.64
N LEU A 34 -13.28 5.03 12.11
CA LEU A 34 -13.17 4.31 10.83
C LEU A 34 -12.88 5.24 9.65
N THR A 35 -13.53 6.40 9.63
CA THR A 35 -13.33 7.43 8.59
C THR A 35 -11.93 8.02 8.73
N GLY A 36 -11.52 8.42 9.94
CA GLY A 36 -10.19 8.95 10.21
C GLY A 36 -9.08 7.95 9.87
N GLY A 37 -9.28 6.66 10.17
CA GLY A 37 -8.36 5.60 9.74
C GLY A 37 -8.23 5.52 8.22
N SER A 38 -9.35 5.61 7.49
CA SER A 38 -9.36 5.58 6.02
C SER A 38 -8.62 6.78 5.42
N GLU A 39 -8.81 7.97 5.99
CA GLU A 39 -8.09 9.18 5.56
C GLU A 39 -6.59 9.09 5.81
N LEU A 40 -6.19 8.56 6.98
CA LEU A 40 -4.79 8.32 7.31
C LEU A 40 -4.15 7.34 6.32
N HIS A 41 -4.82 6.22 6.03
CA HIS A 41 -4.36 5.24 5.04
C HIS A 41 -4.25 5.85 3.65
N ALA A 42 -5.22 6.68 3.22
CA ALA A 42 -5.16 7.35 1.92
C ALA A 42 -3.99 8.34 1.85
N LYS A 43 -3.74 9.11 2.92
CA LYS A 43 -2.59 10.03 3.01
C LYS A 43 -1.27 9.26 2.94
N HIS A 44 -1.14 8.18 3.70
CA HIS A 44 0.05 7.34 3.68
C HIS A 44 0.27 6.71 2.30
N GLY A 45 -0.80 6.19 1.68
CA GLY A 45 -0.74 5.60 0.34
C GLY A 45 -0.18 6.54 -0.72
N ARG A 46 -0.55 7.83 -0.69
CA ARG A 46 0.04 8.84 -1.60
C ARG A 46 1.55 8.98 -1.40
N VAL A 47 2.01 8.99 -0.16
CA VAL A 47 3.45 9.07 0.18
C VAL A 47 4.18 7.81 -0.29
N VAL A 48 3.59 6.62 -0.10
CA VAL A 48 4.16 5.36 -0.58
C VAL A 48 4.33 5.38 -2.10
N VAL A 49 3.29 5.76 -2.84
CA VAL A 49 3.36 5.83 -4.32
C VAL A 49 4.44 6.82 -4.77
N ALA A 50 4.47 8.03 -4.19
CA ALA A 50 5.50 9.01 -4.51
C ALA A 50 6.92 8.47 -4.21
N SER A 51 7.10 7.79 -3.08
CA SER A 51 8.37 7.19 -2.69
C SER A 51 8.79 6.07 -3.65
N SER A 52 7.86 5.21 -4.07
CA SER A 52 8.13 4.15 -5.04
C SER A 52 8.51 4.72 -6.41
N CYS A 53 7.86 5.80 -6.87
CA CYS A 53 8.26 6.49 -8.11
C CYS A 53 9.68 7.06 -8.01
N LEU A 54 10.02 7.70 -6.90
CA LEU A 54 11.38 8.21 -6.68
C LEU A 54 12.42 7.09 -6.63
N GLN A 55 12.12 5.97 -5.97
CA GLN A 55 13.00 4.80 -5.95
C GLN A 55 13.22 4.24 -7.35
N LEU A 56 12.17 4.15 -8.18
CA LEU A 56 12.30 3.69 -9.57
C LEU A 56 13.23 4.60 -10.37
N ILE A 57 13.08 5.92 -10.23
CA ILE A 57 13.95 6.91 -10.90
C ILE A 57 15.39 6.77 -10.41
N ALA A 58 15.60 6.63 -9.11
CA ALA A 58 16.93 6.50 -8.51
C ALA A 58 17.66 5.23 -8.97
N TYR A 59 16.98 4.08 -8.97
CA TYR A 59 17.59 2.84 -9.47
C TYR A 59 17.78 2.86 -10.99
N GLY A 60 16.86 3.48 -11.73
CA GLY A 60 17.02 3.68 -13.17
C GLY A 60 18.24 4.54 -13.53
N SER A 61 18.44 5.66 -12.83
CA SER A 61 19.61 6.53 -13.04
C SER A 61 20.92 5.85 -12.63
N LEU A 62 20.91 5.12 -11.52
CA LEU A 62 22.06 4.32 -11.07
C LEU A 62 22.46 3.27 -12.12
N LEU A 63 21.47 2.53 -12.65
CA LEU A 63 21.71 1.54 -13.70
C LEU A 63 22.33 2.17 -14.95
N LEU A 64 21.78 3.31 -15.41
CA LEU A 64 22.33 4.04 -16.55
C LEU A 64 23.76 4.50 -16.31
N ALA A 65 24.07 5.01 -15.11
CA ALA A 65 25.43 5.43 -14.75
C ALA A 65 26.42 4.26 -14.79
N VAL A 66 26.04 3.09 -14.25
CA VAL A 66 26.86 1.87 -14.30
C VAL A 66 27.08 1.41 -15.73
N LEU A 67 26.04 1.41 -16.57
CA LEU A 67 26.16 1.04 -17.99
C LEU A 67 27.06 2.02 -18.76
N ALA A 68 26.94 3.32 -18.52
CA ALA A 68 27.79 4.32 -19.15
C ALA A 68 29.26 4.16 -18.72
N ALA A 69 29.50 3.96 -17.42
CA ALA A 69 30.85 3.75 -16.88
C ALA A 69 31.50 2.48 -17.44
N THR A 70 30.73 1.39 -17.54
CA THR A 70 31.24 0.13 -18.12
C THR A 70 31.57 0.28 -19.61
N VAL A 71 30.71 0.92 -20.40
CA VAL A 71 30.99 1.21 -21.82
C VAL A 71 32.24 2.09 -21.98
N TRP A 72 32.36 3.14 -21.16
CA TRP A 72 33.53 4.01 -21.16
C TRP A 72 34.81 3.25 -20.82
N ALA A 73 34.79 2.40 -19.79
CA ALA A 73 35.94 1.60 -19.37
C ALA A 73 36.38 0.63 -20.47
N ILE A 74 35.43 -0.07 -21.12
CA ILE A 74 35.73 -0.99 -22.22
C ILE A 74 36.42 -0.26 -23.38
N ARG A 75 35.90 0.91 -23.78
CA ARG A 75 36.49 1.75 -24.84
C ARG A 75 37.86 2.35 -24.49
N SER A 76 38.19 2.40 -23.21
CA SER A 76 39.48 2.95 -22.76
C SER A 76 40.58 1.88 -22.70
N ILE A 77 40.20 0.60 -22.74
CA ILE A 77 41.12 -0.55 -22.63
C ILE A 77 41.38 -1.20 -23.99
N LEU A 78 40.35 -1.27 -24.86
CA LEU A 78 40.43 -1.77 -26.23
C LEU A 78 40.79 -0.65 -27.21
#